data_AF-A0AB36L0Q8-F1
#
_entry.id   AF-A0AB36L0Q8-F1
#
_cell.length_a   1.000
_cell.length_b   1.000
_cell.length_c   1.000
_cell.angle_alpha   90.00
_cell.angle_beta   90.00
_cell.angle_gamma   90.00
#
_symmetry.space_group_name_H-M   'P 1'
#
loop_
_entity.id
_entity.type
_entity.pdbx_description
1 polymer ?
#
loop_
_entity_poly.entity_id
_entity_poly.type
_entity_poly.pdbx_seq_one_letter_code
_entity_poly.pdbx_strand_id
1 'polypeptide(L)'
;MFFAALAQVHPGLEPHESDGFVIITAASDQGMVDIHDRRPLVLSPELAREWTDSATDPARAAEIARECCTPVDEFEWHKVGKAVGNVRNQGQDLIRPDSDAA
;
A
#
# COMPACT_ATOMS: atom_id res chain seq x y z
N MET A 1 2.62 -8.16 -2.19
CA MET A 1 1.84 -7.15 -1.47
C MET A 1 1.04 -6.36 -2.50
N PHE A 2 -0.28 -6.32 -2.38
CA PHE A 2 -1.15 -5.54 -3.27
C PHE A 2 -1.81 -4.42 -2.48
N PHE A 3 -1.52 -3.16 -2.82
CA PHE A 3 -2.14 -2.02 -2.16
C PHE A 3 -3.47 -1.67 -2.82
N ALA A 4 -4.54 -1.60 -2.02
CA ALA A 4 -5.81 -1.11 -2.51
C ALA A 4 -5.73 0.39 -2.81
N ALA A 5 -6.33 0.79 -3.92
CA ALA A 5 -6.36 2.16 -4.38
C ALA A 5 -7.72 2.52 -4.96
N LEU A 6 -8.06 3.80 -4.89
CA LEU A 6 -9.13 4.41 -5.67
C LEU A 6 -8.48 5.26 -6.75
N ALA A 7 -8.97 5.13 -7.98
CA ALA A 7 -8.45 5.87 -9.13
C ALA A 7 -9.53 6.73 -9.76
N GLN A 8 -9.16 7.93 -10.17
CA GLN A 8 -9.89 8.68 -11.18
C GLN A 8 -9.22 8.41 -12.51
N VAL A 9 -9.99 7.85 -13.45
CA VAL A 9 -9.51 7.53 -14.80
C VAL A 9 -10.58 7.99 -15.79
N HIS A 10 -10.17 8.76 -16.79
CA HIS A 10 -11.06 9.17 -17.88
C HIS A 10 -11.06 8.11 -19.00
N PRO A 11 -12.20 7.87 -19.68
CA PRO A 11 -12.25 6.95 -20.81
C PRO A 11 -11.40 7.45 -21.98
N GLY A 12 -10.53 6.59 -22.50
CA GLY A 12 -9.64 6.92 -23.62
C GLY A 12 -8.29 6.20 -23.49
N LEU A 13 -7.46 6.31 -24.52
CA LEU A 13 -6.07 5.81 -24.49
C LEU A 13 -5.08 6.90 -24.07
N GLU A 14 -5.47 8.16 -24.20
CA GLU A 14 -4.63 9.31 -23.87
C GLU A 14 -4.75 9.65 -22.38
N PRO A 15 -3.63 9.78 -21.65
CA PRO A 15 -3.65 10.20 -20.26
C PRO A 15 -4.24 11.59 -20.10
N HIS A 16 -5.14 11.77 -19.15
CA HIS A 16 -5.61 13.08 -18.73
C HIS A 16 -4.71 13.61 -17.59
N GLU A 17 -4.46 14.92 -17.55
CA GLU A 17 -3.61 15.54 -16.51
C GLU A 17 -4.17 15.31 -15.08
N SER A 18 -5.49 15.15 -14.97
CA SER A 18 -6.16 14.86 -13.70
C SER A 18 -6.36 13.36 -13.44
N ASP A 19 -5.85 12.47 -14.29
CA ASP A 19 -5.84 11.04 -13.96
C ASP A 19 -4.89 10.79 -12.81
N GLY A 20 -5.30 9.94 -11.88
CA GLY A 20 -4.52 9.66 -10.70
C GLY A 20 -5.17 8.63 -9.81
N PHE A 21 -4.49 8.33 -8.71
CA PHE A 21 -5.00 7.40 -7.73
C PHE A 21 -4.52 7.78 -6.33
N VAL A 22 -5.24 7.27 -5.35
CA VAL A 22 -4.87 7.36 -3.94
C VAL A 22 -4.75 5.96 -3.37
N ILE A 23 -3.71 5.73 -2.57
CA ILE A 23 -3.58 4.51 -1.78
C ILE A 23 -4.52 4.61 -0.58
N ILE A 24 -5.35 3.60 -0.38
CA ILE A 24 -6.20 3.51 0.81
C ILE A 24 -5.32 3.14 2.00
N THR A 25 -5.54 3.79 3.14
CA THR A 25 -4.81 3.54 4.38
C THR A 25 -5.74 2.99 5.46
N ALA A 26 -5.23 2.06 6.27
CA ALA A 26 -5.83 1.60 7.51
C ALA A 26 -5.06 2.15 8.72
N ALA A 27 -5.66 2.09 9.90
CA ALA A 27 -4.94 2.33 11.14
C ALA A 27 -3.84 1.27 11.31
N SER A 28 -2.69 1.68 11.83
CA SER A 28 -1.70 0.72 12.31
C SER A 28 -2.18 0.09 13.61
N ASP A 29 -1.83 -1.18 13.81
CA ASP A 29 -2.01 -1.89 15.06
C ASP A 29 -0.66 -2.50 15.50
N GLN A 30 -0.61 -2.99 16.73
CA GLN A 30 0.54 -3.72 17.29
C GLN A 30 1.89 -2.97 17.09
N GLY A 31 2.97 -3.70 16.79
CA GLY A 31 4.33 -3.16 16.66
C GLY A 31 4.54 -2.17 15.51
N MET A 32 3.58 -2.03 14.58
CA MET A 32 3.64 -1.01 13.53
C MET A 32 3.36 0.40 14.08
N VAL A 33 2.59 0.52 15.17
CA VAL A 33 2.29 1.83 15.80
C VAL A 33 3.57 2.52 16.30
N ASP A 34 4.58 1.74 16.68
CA ASP A 34 5.89 2.27 17.09
C ASP A 34 6.68 2.93 15.94
N ILE A 35 6.28 2.67 14.68
CA ILE A 35 6.86 3.27 13.47
C ILE A 35 5.97 4.42 12.97
N HIS A 36 4.68 4.15 12.77
CA HIS A 36 3.71 5.13 12.26
C HIS A 36 2.27 4.72 12.60
N ASP A 37 1.39 5.70 12.82
CA ASP A 37 -0.02 5.50 13.15
C ASP A 37 -0.90 4.98 11.99
N ARG A 38 -0.40 4.98 10.74
CA ARG A 38 -1.13 4.54 9.56
C ARG A 38 -0.31 3.61 8.69
N ARG A 39 -1.00 2.69 8.02
CA ARG A 39 -0.42 1.75 7.05
C ARG A 39 -1.24 1.67 5.77
N PRO A 40 -0.66 1.27 4.64
CA PRO A 40 -1.43 0.95 3.44
C PRO A 40 -2.40 -0.21 3.70
N LEU A 41 -3.55 -0.18 3.04
CA LEU A 41 -4.46 -1.32 2.99
C LEU A 41 -3.89 -2.37 2.04
N VAL A 42 -3.45 -3.50 2.58
CA VAL A 42 -2.85 -4.60 1.82
C VAL A 42 -3.89 -5.70 1.60
N LEU A 43 -3.99 -6.20 0.37
CA LEU A 43 -4.86 -7.30 -0.01
C LEU A 43 -4.06 -8.56 -0.37
N SER A 44 -4.70 -9.72 -0.15
CA SER A 44 -4.23 -10.98 -0.74
C SER A 44 -4.35 -10.93 -2.27
N PRO A 45 -3.65 -11.81 -3.02
CA PRO A 45 -3.77 -11.88 -4.47
C PRO A 45 -5.21 -12.10 -4.97
N GLU A 46 -6.02 -12.87 -4.24
CA GLU A 46 -7.41 -13.19 -4.57
C GLU A 46 -8.30 -11.96 -4.41
N LEU A 47 -8.17 -11.28 -3.27
CA LEU A 47 -8.93 -10.06 -2.98
C LEU A 47 -8.52 -8.90 -3.88
N ALA A 48 -7.24 -8.81 -4.27
CA ALA A 48 -6.78 -7.82 -5.23
C ALA A 48 -7.43 -8.00 -6.61
N ARG A 49 -7.68 -9.25 -7.03
CA ARG A 49 -8.42 -9.54 -8.27
C ARG A 49 -9.89 -9.13 -8.14
N GLU A 50 -10.54 -9.51 -7.05
CA GLU A 50 -11.94 -9.12 -6.76
C GLU A 50 -12.08 -7.58 -6.68
N TRP A 51 -11.12 -6.90 -6.06
CA TRP A 51 -11.09 -5.44 -5.95
C TRP A 51 -11.09 -4.72 -7.31
N THR A 52 -10.40 -5.28 -8.30
CA THR A 52 -10.30 -4.70 -9.65
C THR A 52 -11.43 -5.11 -10.59
N ASP A 53 -12.27 -6.07 -10.19
CA ASP A 53 -13.36 -6.55 -11.04
C ASP A 53 -14.52 -5.54 -11.06
N SER A 54 -14.85 -5.06 -12.26
CA SER A 54 -15.98 -4.14 -12.48
C SER A 54 -17.35 -4.73 -12.12
N ALA A 55 -17.45 -6.06 -11.98
CA ALA A 55 -18.65 -6.74 -11.53
C ALA A 55 -18.78 -6.79 -10.00
N THR A 56 -17.74 -6.42 -9.25
CA THR A 56 -17.78 -6.40 -7.79
C THR A 56 -18.71 -5.29 -7.30
N ASP A 57 -19.67 -5.68 -6.46
CA ASP A 57 -20.62 -4.74 -5.87
C ASP A 57 -19.90 -3.72 -4.96
N PRO A 58 -20.26 -2.43 -4.99
CA PRO A 58 -19.62 -1.42 -4.15
C PRO A 58 -19.68 -1.72 -2.64
N ALA A 59 -20.74 -2.35 -2.14
CA ALA A 59 -20.82 -2.76 -0.74
C ALA A 59 -19.83 -3.88 -0.42
N ARG A 60 -19.61 -4.81 -1.36
CA ARG A 60 -18.59 -5.84 -1.23
C ARG A 60 -17.18 -5.25 -1.25
N ALA A 61 -16.89 -4.30 -2.14
CA ALA A 61 -15.62 -3.59 -2.11
C ALA A 61 -15.40 -2.87 -0.77
N ALA A 62 -16.43 -2.23 -0.22
CA ALA A 62 -16.36 -1.59 1.10
C ALA A 62 -16.09 -2.58 2.23
N GLU A 63 -16.67 -3.79 2.19
CA GLU A 63 -16.39 -4.88 3.14
C GLU A 63 -14.92 -5.32 3.06
N ILE A 64 -14.41 -5.58 1.85
CA ILE A 64 -12.99 -5.92 1.62
C ILE A 64 -12.06 -4.88 2.24
N ALA A 65 -12.37 -3.59 2.02
CA ALA A 65 -11.57 -2.48 2.54
C ALA A 65 -11.66 -2.30 4.07
N ARG A 66 -12.71 -2.82 4.73
CA ARG A 66 -12.87 -2.68 6.19
C ARG A 66 -12.35 -3.88 6.96
N GLU A 67 -12.50 -5.07 6.40
CA GLU A 67 -12.42 -6.32 7.15
C GLU A 67 -11.35 -7.29 6.62
N CYS A 68 -10.86 -7.09 5.39
CA CYS A 68 -10.00 -8.07 4.72
C CYS A 68 -8.56 -7.57 4.47
N CYS A 69 -8.14 -6.51 5.16
CA CYS A 69 -6.75 -6.06 5.09
C CYS A 69 -5.81 -7.11 5.71
N THR A 70 -4.68 -7.39 5.06
CA THR A 70 -3.65 -8.28 5.61
C THR A 70 -3.25 -7.82 7.03
N PRO A 71 -3.26 -8.73 8.02
CA PRO A 71 -2.83 -8.45 9.39
C PRO A 71 -1.39 -7.96 9.52
N VAL A 72 -1.07 -7.16 10.54
CA VAL A 72 0.28 -6.60 10.73
C VAL A 72 1.33 -7.64 11.08
N ASP A 73 0.95 -8.74 11.73
CA ASP A 73 1.84 -9.85 12.09
C ASP A 73 2.33 -10.69 10.90
N GLU A 74 1.77 -10.48 9.70
CA GLU A 74 2.32 -11.00 8.44
C GLU A 74 3.45 -10.14 7.86
N PHE A 75 3.78 -9.00 8.50
CA PHE A 75 4.83 -8.10 8.03
C PHE A 75 6.02 -8.07 8.98
N GLU A 76 7.19 -7.89 8.38
CA GLU A 76 8.43 -7.59 9.08
C GLU A 76 8.96 -6.22 8.64
N TRP A 77 9.69 -5.57 9.53
CA TRP A 77 10.30 -4.27 9.27
C TRP A 77 11.69 -4.19 9.87
N HIS A 78 12.56 -3.45 9.19
CA HIS A 78 13.89 -3.13 9.66
C HIS A 78 14.24 -1.70 9.29
N LYS A 79 15.10 -1.09 10.10
CA LYS A 79 15.62 0.25 9.82
C LYS A 79 16.49 0.21 8.55
N VAL A 80 16.35 1.23 7.71
CA VAL A 80 17.15 1.44 6.51
C VAL A 80 17.93 2.76 6.59
N GLY A 81 18.96 2.90 5.76
CA GLY A 81 19.79 4.11 5.73
C GLY A 81 19.02 5.37 5.30
N LYS A 82 19.42 6.54 5.83
CA LYS A 82 18.76 7.84 5.57
C LYS A 82 18.70 8.26 4.10
N ALA A 83 19.52 7.66 3.24
CA ALA A 83 19.55 7.94 1.81
C ALA A 83 18.19 7.73 1.12
N VAL A 84 17.32 6.87 1.69
CA VAL A 84 15.95 6.62 1.18
C VAL A 84 15.07 7.88 1.17
N GLY A 85 15.35 8.86 2.03
CA GLY A 85 14.58 10.12 2.11
C GLY A 85 14.79 11.07 0.92
N ASN A 86 15.76 10.82 0.04
CA ASN A 86 16.00 11.64 -1.15
C ASN A 86 15.59 10.85 -2.41
N VAL A 87 14.51 11.30 -3.06
CA VAL A 87 13.89 10.66 -4.23
C VAL A 87 14.79 10.49 -5.45
N ARG A 88 15.93 11.21 -5.50
CA ARG A 88 16.93 11.04 -6.57
C ARG A 88 17.71 9.73 -6.44
N ASN A 89 17.73 9.13 -5.25
CA ASN A 89 18.36 7.84 -5.01
C ASN A 89 17.37 6.73 -5.39
N GLN A 90 17.81 5.78 -6.22
CA GLN A 90 16.97 4.66 -6.70
C GLN A 90 17.73 3.31 -6.64
N GLY A 91 18.82 3.25 -5.86
CA GLY A 91 19.67 2.05 -5.76
C GLY A 91 19.04 0.94 -4.90
N GLN A 92 19.40 -0.30 -5.17
CA GLN A 92 18.92 -1.47 -4.42
C GLN A 92 19.26 -1.43 -2.92
N ASP A 93 20.32 -0.69 -2.54
CA ASP A 93 20.77 -0.59 -1.15
C ASP A 93 19.78 0.16 -0.25
N LEU A 94 18.83 0.91 -0.84
CA LEU A 94 17.87 1.73 -0.09
C LEU A 94 16.89 0.92 0.77
N ILE A 95 16.72 -0.37 0.48
CA ILE A 95 15.87 -1.28 1.27
C ILE A 95 16.68 -2.25 2.14
N ARG A 96 18.01 -2.21 2.07
CA ARG A 96 18.86 -3.07 2.89
C ARG A 96 18.85 -2.58 4.34
N PRO A 97 18.91 -3.50 5.33
CA PRO A 97 19.07 -3.12 6.72
C PRO A 97 20.27 -2.18 6.92
N ASP A 98 20.06 -1.13 7.69
CA ASP A 98 21.14 -0.23 8.12
C ASP A 98 22.11 -1.02 9.00
N SER A 99 23.38 -1.12 8.60
CA SER A 99 24.38 -1.95 9.28
C SER A 99 24.72 -1.51 10.71
N ASP A 100 24.26 -0.31 11.11
CA ASP A 100 24.38 0.23 12.46
C ASP A 100 23.17 -0.13 13.37
N ALA A 101 22.27 -1.01 12.93
CA ALA A 101 21.18 -1.55 13.73
C ALA A 101 21.67 -2.73 14.59
N ALA A 102 22.38 -2.41 15.69
CA ALA A 102 22.66 -3.33 16.80
C ALA A 102 22.00 -2.80 18.09
#